data_AF-A0A914R0H7-F1
#
_entry.id   AF-A0A914R0H7-F1
#
_cell.length_a   1.000
_cell.length_b   1.000
_cell.length_c   1.000
_cell.angle_alpha   90.00
_cell.angle_beta   90.00
_cell.angle_gamma   90.00
#
_symmetry.space_group_name_H-M   'P 1'
#
loop_
_entity.id
_entity.type
_entity.pdbx_description
1 polymer ?
#
loop_
_entity_poly.entity_id
_entity_poly.type
_entity_poly.pdbx_seq_one_letter_code
_entity_poly.pdbx_strand_id
1 'polypeptide(L)'
;MSNNTLSLRICAYQNNVDSDNFVDQSLIPKKHSFKKGSMDLKHKTEFKIPRQQKEEAKEPEIMQYKASQKLLDPNQSNLSQVVNKFERCHIEELDSGHETPEQKLKNEAAKNGSVTAQKHMEIWKNLVVAFEAYKKNDSDGLVCALSKAIRLHPKVVEVPELFIHFIEERMKTHQDDVDTIVCYVQTDPKRFPQLIFDSQEKFPDDEYLAEETFYALDSTGNLEATLSYVEAAIKRFPNNLHLLALRATMKPGTKESMELLNAFLAAAPADDPNVPMCYHIILEYCGFMEDWKNFVEYYEAFLVAERSQLPCFEAYPYMSGRKRLFERSYMLWKDKVGDRPPKSERNQRESTILSSYRLERRKTDLERKRLIIQNRQNLIDHLEGTVKPDIFSGFLFGVTHTINPPKPSPLQTITLKNMDPNEDKVYNERIMEARIIDWAYFDYIIKFCVQLKIEDENLDVVRFEIYNWPSTGDRKTDCRKVMKVFRPNTKLLIINPYHRKPKIGQNFIRVEGLKYVKIDDSMVDKMCHVCGKEAAKTLSYCSRCKMAFYCSKECQKLDWLELNHKSICKHLENIAHLM
;
A
#
# COMPACT_ATOMS: atom_id res chain seq x y z
N MET A 1 4.58 -1.17 -19.40
CA MET A 1 3.58 -1.68 -18.44
C MET A 1 3.96 -1.06 -17.13
N SER A 2 3.08 -0.23 -16.58
CA SER A 2 3.33 0.58 -15.40
C SER A 2 3.77 -0.29 -14.22
N ASN A 3 4.98 0.00 -13.73
CA ASN A 3 5.52 -0.55 -12.50
C ASN A 3 4.87 0.17 -11.32
N ASN A 4 3.73 -0.32 -10.83
CA ASN A 4 3.18 0.16 -9.55
C ASN A 4 3.96 -0.50 -8.40
N THR A 5 5.14 0.04 -8.09
CA THR A 5 5.96 -0.44 -6.94
C THR A 5 6.59 0.71 -6.14
N LEU A 6 5.93 1.86 -6.02
CA LEU A 6 6.50 3.03 -5.31
C LEU A 6 5.66 3.62 -4.16
N SER A 7 4.75 2.84 -3.55
CA SER A 7 3.86 3.34 -2.46
C SER A 7 4.22 2.86 -1.03
N LEU A 8 5.49 2.55 -0.72
CA LEU A 8 5.91 2.08 0.62
C LEU A 8 7.08 2.87 1.21
N ARG A 9 7.08 4.21 1.06
CA ARG A 9 8.26 5.06 1.38
C ARG A 9 8.33 5.70 2.77
N ILE A 10 7.43 5.43 3.73
CA ILE A 10 7.56 5.99 5.10
C ILE A 10 7.61 4.93 6.21
N CYS A 11 7.24 3.67 5.95
CA CYS A 11 7.13 2.66 7.02
C CYS A 11 8.12 1.50 6.97
N ALA A 12 9.02 1.44 5.98
CA ALA A 12 10.00 0.36 5.88
C ALA A 12 11.24 0.55 6.79
N TYR A 13 11.47 1.72 7.37
CA TYR A 13 12.72 2.02 8.07
C TYR A 13 12.73 1.78 9.58
N GLN A 14 11.60 1.41 10.21
CA GLN A 14 11.53 1.21 11.68
C GLN A 14 11.59 -0.25 12.16
N ASN A 15 11.68 -1.25 11.27
CA ASN A 15 11.51 -2.67 11.65
C ASN A 15 12.77 -3.56 11.59
N ASN A 16 13.98 -2.99 11.57
CA ASN A 16 15.20 -3.82 11.72
C ASN A 16 16.18 -3.19 12.73
N VAL A 17 15.88 -3.36 14.01
CA VAL A 17 16.90 -3.43 15.07
C VAL A 17 16.54 -4.61 15.96
N ASP A 18 16.90 -5.82 15.52
CA ASP A 18 17.04 -6.95 16.43
C ASP A 18 18.31 -6.70 17.26
N SER A 19 18.12 -6.19 18.46
CA SER A 19 19.15 -6.19 19.50
C SER A 19 19.21 -7.59 20.11
N ASP A 20 20.04 -8.46 19.54
CA ASP A 20 20.71 -9.54 20.25
C ASP A 20 21.66 -10.26 19.29
N ASN A 21 22.95 -9.89 19.31
CA ASN A 21 24.09 -10.80 19.30
C ASN A 21 25.45 -10.07 19.17
N PHE A 22 26.33 -10.36 20.14
CA PHE A 22 27.79 -10.13 20.21
C PHE A 22 28.35 -8.68 20.24
N VAL A 23 28.52 -8.16 21.47
CA VAL A 23 29.56 -7.16 21.79
C VAL A 23 30.77 -7.87 22.39
N ASP A 24 31.91 -7.78 21.71
CA ASP A 24 33.23 -8.13 22.24
C ASP A 24 33.62 -7.10 23.32
N GLN A 25 33.75 -7.57 24.57
CA GLN A 25 34.05 -6.73 25.75
C GLN A 25 35.54 -6.38 25.93
N SER A 26 36.40 -6.64 24.93
CA SER A 26 37.85 -6.44 25.08
C SER A 26 38.36 -5.01 24.82
N LEU A 27 37.50 -4.04 24.48
CA LEU A 27 37.92 -2.66 24.18
C LEU A 27 37.18 -1.62 25.04
N ILE A 28 37.48 -1.57 26.34
CA ILE A 28 37.09 -0.47 27.22
C ILE A 28 38.36 0.30 27.65
N PRO A 29 38.60 1.54 27.16
CA PRO A 29 39.62 2.41 27.73
C PRO A 29 39.16 2.99 29.07
N LYS A 30 40.11 3.05 30.03
CA LYS A 30 39.91 3.54 31.39
C LYS A 30 39.46 5.01 31.42
N LYS A 31 38.52 5.28 32.33
CA LYS A 31 37.99 6.61 32.69
C LYS A 31 39.11 7.62 32.99
N HIS A 32 39.13 8.74 32.27
CA HIS A 32 39.78 9.97 32.71
C HIS A 32 38.73 10.97 33.23
N SER A 33 39.00 11.50 34.42
CA SER A 33 38.23 12.51 35.13
C SER A 33 38.23 13.86 34.39
N PHE A 34 37.06 14.39 34.07
CA PHE A 34 36.90 15.76 33.58
C PHE A 34 36.87 16.78 34.73
N LYS A 35 37.80 17.75 34.70
CA LYS A 35 37.72 19.01 35.45
C LYS A 35 36.87 20.00 34.65
N LYS A 36 35.97 20.70 35.36
CA LYS A 36 35.20 21.85 34.83
C LYS A 36 36.15 23.00 34.48
N GLY A 37 36.11 23.44 33.22
CA GLY A 37 36.60 24.74 32.78
C GLY A 37 35.49 25.42 31.97
N SER A 38 35.18 26.67 32.33
CA SER A 38 34.24 27.53 31.62
C SER A 38 34.82 27.94 30.27
N MET A 39 34.02 27.86 29.20
CA MET A 39 34.35 28.47 27.92
C MET A 39 33.16 29.30 27.42
N ASP A 40 33.45 30.59 27.22
CA ASP A 40 32.64 31.54 26.47
C ASP A 40 32.47 31.06 25.02
N LEU A 41 31.24 31.08 24.54
CA LEU A 41 30.89 30.76 23.15
C LEU A 41 30.33 32.01 22.46
N LYS A 42 31.22 32.72 21.75
CA LYS A 42 30.86 33.50 20.56
C LYS A 42 31.57 32.86 19.36
N HIS A 43 30.94 31.85 18.77
CA HIS A 43 31.30 31.41 17.41
C HIS A 43 30.04 31.21 16.58
N LYS A 44 29.97 31.93 15.46
CA LYS A 44 29.12 31.60 14.31
C LYS A 44 29.65 30.28 13.76
N THR A 45 28.87 29.21 13.88
CA THR A 45 29.10 27.96 13.16
C THR A 45 28.60 28.11 11.73
N GLU A 46 29.52 28.21 10.78
CA GLU A 46 29.22 27.94 9.37
C GLU A 46 28.95 26.43 9.22
N PHE A 47 27.73 26.08 8.86
CA PHE A 47 27.38 24.71 8.49
C PHE A 47 28.06 24.40 7.15
N LYS A 48 29.11 23.58 7.17
CA LYS A 48 29.70 22.99 5.96
C LYS A 48 29.17 21.57 5.84
N ILE A 49 28.44 21.29 4.75
CA ILE A 49 28.06 19.93 4.37
C ILE A 49 29.34 19.08 4.38
N PRO A 50 29.35 17.87 4.98
CA PRO A 50 30.54 17.04 5.02
C PRO A 50 31.01 16.73 3.59
N ARG A 51 32.02 17.45 3.11
CA ARG A 51 32.80 17.01 1.96
C ARG A 51 33.51 15.74 2.40
N GLN A 52 33.06 14.59 1.89
CA GLN A 52 33.87 13.38 1.95
C GLN A 52 35.26 13.73 1.42
N GLN A 53 36.30 13.31 2.14
CA GLN A 53 37.68 13.58 1.79
C GLN A 53 37.90 13.15 0.34
N LYS A 54 38.30 14.10 -0.51
CA LYS A 54 38.86 13.81 -1.83
C LYS A 54 40.16 13.03 -1.61
N GLU A 55 40.08 11.71 -1.52
CA GLU A 55 41.12 10.89 -2.12
C GLU A 55 41.19 11.27 -3.59
N GLU A 56 42.39 11.30 -4.18
CA GLU A 56 42.62 11.58 -5.59
C GLU A 56 41.95 10.51 -6.47
N ALA A 57 40.63 10.60 -6.58
CA ALA A 57 39.86 9.96 -7.61
C ALA A 57 40.21 10.68 -8.91
N LYS A 58 40.76 9.91 -9.86
CA LYS A 58 40.78 10.27 -11.28
C LYS A 58 39.43 10.89 -11.64
N GLU A 59 39.45 11.94 -12.47
CA GLU A 59 38.23 12.49 -13.08
C GLU A 59 37.25 11.35 -13.36
N PRO A 60 36.00 11.41 -12.87
CA PRO A 60 35.03 10.47 -13.35
C PRO A 60 34.94 10.71 -14.84
N GLU A 61 35.48 9.78 -15.64
CA GLU A 61 35.03 9.58 -17.00
C GLU A 61 33.51 9.68 -16.90
N ILE A 62 32.95 10.71 -17.53
CA ILE A 62 31.55 10.70 -17.94
C ILE A 62 31.40 9.33 -18.57
N MET A 63 30.75 8.42 -17.86
CA MET A 63 30.62 7.04 -18.28
C MET A 63 29.89 7.15 -19.62
N GLN A 64 30.63 7.03 -20.72
CA GLN A 64 30.07 6.83 -22.05
C GLN A 64 29.45 5.45 -21.98
N TYR A 65 28.26 5.40 -21.43
CA TYR A 65 27.42 4.24 -21.53
C TYR A 65 27.09 4.13 -23.00
N LYS A 66 27.81 3.24 -23.69
CA LYS A 66 27.29 2.55 -24.87
C LYS A 66 26.10 1.71 -24.41
N ALA A 67 25.01 2.40 -24.08
CA ALA A 67 23.68 1.86 -24.29
C ALA A 67 23.68 1.43 -25.75
N SER A 68 23.49 0.13 -25.96
CA SER A 68 23.21 -0.49 -27.24
C SER A 68 22.47 0.49 -28.16
N GLN A 69 23.17 1.02 -29.16
CA GLN A 69 22.59 1.67 -30.32
C GLN A 69 21.81 0.64 -31.15
N LYS A 70 20.77 0.04 -30.57
CA LYS A 70 19.55 -0.13 -31.34
C LYS A 70 18.87 1.22 -31.25
N LEU A 71 19.16 2.06 -32.24
CA LEU A 71 18.26 3.14 -32.64
C LEU A 71 16.84 2.57 -32.51
N LEU A 72 16.08 3.10 -31.55
CA LEU A 72 14.63 3.02 -31.61
C LEU A 72 14.29 3.74 -32.90
N ASP A 73 13.98 2.96 -33.93
CA ASP A 73 13.33 3.46 -35.12
C ASP A 73 12.09 4.23 -34.65
N PRO A 74 11.94 5.53 -34.99
CA PRO A 74 10.76 6.32 -34.64
C PRO A 74 9.44 5.69 -35.11
N ASN A 75 9.49 4.69 -36.00
CA ASN A 75 8.33 3.94 -36.49
C ASN A 75 7.98 2.66 -35.68
N GLN A 76 8.61 2.39 -34.53
CA GLN A 76 8.27 1.18 -33.77
C GLN A 76 6.96 1.31 -32.96
N SER A 77 6.07 0.36 -33.24
CA SER A 77 4.72 0.17 -32.71
C SER A 77 4.57 0.24 -31.18
N ASN A 78 5.63 0.10 -30.40
CA ASN A 78 5.58 0.20 -28.94
C ASN A 78 5.47 1.64 -28.43
N LEU A 79 6.15 2.61 -29.06
CA LEU A 79 6.02 4.02 -28.65
C LEU A 79 4.63 4.54 -29.00
N SER A 80 4.15 4.24 -30.20
CA SER A 80 2.79 4.54 -30.61
C SER A 80 1.75 3.82 -29.72
N GLN A 81 1.98 2.61 -29.21
CA GLN A 81 1.07 1.94 -28.28
C GLN A 81 1.07 2.54 -26.85
N VAL A 82 2.23 2.98 -26.35
CA VAL A 82 2.35 3.66 -25.06
C VAL A 82 1.74 5.05 -25.13
N VAL A 83 2.06 5.81 -26.19
CA VAL A 83 1.45 7.09 -26.55
C VAL A 83 -0.06 6.91 -26.72
N ASN A 84 -0.56 5.95 -27.51
CA ASN A 84 -1.99 5.68 -27.68
C ASN A 84 -2.73 5.20 -26.41
N LYS A 85 -2.03 4.67 -25.40
CA LYS A 85 -2.64 4.21 -24.13
C LYS A 85 -2.70 5.34 -23.11
N PHE A 86 -1.63 6.15 -23.03
CA PHE A 86 -1.61 7.37 -22.24
C PHE A 86 -2.57 8.41 -22.85
N GLU A 87 -2.58 8.53 -24.17
CA GLU A 87 -3.50 9.36 -24.94
C GLU A 87 -4.96 8.97 -24.69
N ARG A 88 -5.29 7.68 -24.68
CA ARG A 88 -6.67 7.22 -24.45
C ARG A 88 -7.20 7.44 -23.04
N CYS A 89 -6.36 7.36 -22.01
CA CYS A 89 -6.85 7.52 -20.64
C CYS A 89 -6.89 8.98 -20.18
N HIS A 90 -5.98 9.85 -20.64
CA HIS A 90 -5.92 11.22 -20.15
C HIS A 90 -6.03 12.28 -21.24
N ILE A 91 -5.62 12.00 -22.49
CA ILE A 91 -5.70 13.00 -23.57
C ILE A 91 -7.11 13.05 -24.18
N GLU A 92 -7.81 11.91 -24.31
CA GLU A 92 -9.25 11.93 -24.67
C GLU A 92 -10.10 12.68 -23.63
N GLU A 93 -9.74 12.60 -22.34
CA GLU A 93 -10.36 13.38 -21.26
C GLU A 93 -10.01 14.88 -21.37
N LEU A 94 -8.80 15.21 -21.81
CA LEU A 94 -8.33 16.58 -22.02
C LEU A 94 -8.94 17.25 -23.26
N ASP A 95 -9.04 16.53 -24.38
CA ASP A 95 -9.51 17.05 -25.66
C ASP A 95 -11.04 17.04 -25.78
N SER A 96 -11.73 16.13 -25.09
CA SER A 96 -13.20 16.00 -25.21
C SER A 96 -13.98 17.07 -24.43
N GLY A 97 -13.34 17.82 -23.54
CA GLY A 97 -14.00 18.74 -22.61
C GLY A 97 -14.95 18.05 -21.63
N HIS A 98 -14.97 16.71 -21.58
CA HIS A 98 -15.79 15.94 -20.67
C HIS A 98 -15.05 15.70 -19.36
N GLU A 99 -15.47 16.41 -18.31
CA GLU A 99 -14.96 16.16 -16.97
C GLU A 99 -15.35 14.76 -16.49
N THR A 100 -14.36 13.96 -16.07
CA THR A 100 -14.61 12.68 -15.39
C THR A 100 -15.38 12.91 -14.10
N PRO A 101 -16.11 11.91 -13.55
CA PRO A 101 -16.75 12.03 -12.25
C PRO A 101 -15.78 12.48 -11.14
N GLU A 102 -14.52 12.07 -11.23
CA GLU A 102 -13.46 12.47 -10.30
C GLU A 102 -13.03 13.94 -10.48
N GLN A 103 -12.85 14.39 -11.72
CA GLN A 103 -12.55 15.80 -12.03
C GLN A 103 -13.70 16.71 -11.60
N LYS A 104 -14.97 16.30 -11.83
CA LYS A 104 -16.15 17.04 -11.35
C LYS A 104 -16.12 17.23 -9.84
N LEU A 105 -15.80 16.16 -9.10
CA LEU A 105 -15.69 16.21 -7.65
C LEU A 105 -14.57 17.15 -7.19
N LYS A 106 -13.38 17.08 -7.82
CA LYS A 106 -12.26 18.01 -7.55
C LYS A 106 -12.66 19.46 -7.85
N ASN A 107 -13.32 19.71 -8.97
CA ASN A 107 -13.80 21.02 -9.36
C ASN A 107 -14.82 21.59 -8.37
N GLU A 108 -15.78 20.76 -7.93
CA GLU A 108 -16.77 21.15 -6.93
C GLU A 108 -16.12 21.44 -5.59
N ALA A 109 -15.19 20.58 -5.14
CA ALA A 109 -14.42 20.82 -3.92
C ALA A 109 -13.59 22.11 -4.00
N ALA A 110 -12.91 22.36 -5.12
CA ALA A 110 -12.12 23.57 -5.34
C ALA A 110 -13.00 24.83 -5.29
N LYS A 111 -14.21 24.77 -5.88
CA LYS A 111 -15.22 25.84 -5.82
C LYS A 111 -15.75 26.06 -4.39
N ASN A 112 -15.81 25.00 -3.60
CA ASN A 112 -16.21 25.04 -2.19
C ASN A 112 -15.05 25.41 -1.24
N GLY A 113 -13.90 25.84 -1.76
CA GLY A 113 -12.79 26.37 -0.96
C GLY A 113 -11.74 25.34 -0.53
N SER A 114 -11.78 24.11 -1.04
CA SER A 114 -10.71 23.12 -0.80
C SER A 114 -9.40 23.59 -1.44
N VAL A 115 -8.41 23.89 -0.60
CA VAL A 115 -7.08 24.34 -1.03
C VAL A 115 -6.37 23.23 -1.78
N THR A 116 -6.53 21.99 -1.32
CA THR A 116 -5.90 20.81 -1.91
C THR A 116 -6.52 20.48 -3.27
N ALA A 117 -7.84 20.63 -3.44
CA ALA A 117 -8.49 20.54 -4.75
C ALA A 117 -8.00 21.63 -5.72
N GLN A 118 -7.84 22.87 -5.25
CA GLN A 118 -7.33 23.97 -6.06
C GLN A 118 -5.91 23.70 -6.57
N LYS A 119 -5.01 23.24 -5.69
CA LYS A 119 -3.65 22.80 -6.06
C LYS A 119 -3.71 21.69 -7.12
N HIS A 120 -4.62 20.72 -6.97
CA HIS A 120 -4.80 19.65 -7.96
C HIS A 120 -5.23 20.14 -9.33
N MET A 121 -6.16 21.10 -9.37
CA MET A 121 -6.58 21.70 -10.62
C MET A 121 -5.44 22.49 -11.28
N GLU A 122 -4.57 23.10 -10.49
CA GLU A 122 -3.38 23.78 -10.98
C GLU A 122 -2.31 22.82 -11.49
N ILE A 123 -2.06 21.70 -10.79
CA ILE A 123 -1.20 20.61 -11.26
C ILE A 123 -1.69 20.10 -12.61
N TRP A 124 -2.99 19.82 -12.72
CA TRP A 124 -3.59 19.34 -13.95
C TRP A 124 -3.36 20.32 -15.10
N LYS A 125 -3.64 21.61 -14.90
CA LYS A 125 -3.37 22.66 -15.91
C LYS A 125 -1.91 22.67 -16.37
N ASN A 126 -0.97 22.56 -15.45
CA ASN A 126 0.46 22.52 -15.78
C ASN A 126 0.84 21.24 -16.53
N LEU A 127 0.26 20.09 -16.19
CA LEU A 127 0.47 18.85 -16.95
C LEU A 127 -0.05 18.96 -18.39
N VAL A 128 -1.22 19.59 -18.61
CA VAL A 128 -1.72 19.86 -19.97
C VAL A 128 -0.71 20.69 -20.77
N VAL A 129 -0.19 21.76 -20.16
CA VAL A 129 0.82 22.61 -20.82
C VAL A 129 2.08 21.81 -21.14
N ALA A 130 2.54 20.94 -20.22
CA ALA A 130 3.69 20.07 -20.44
C ALA A 130 3.46 19.10 -21.61
N PHE A 131 2.26 18.52 -21.72
CA PHE A 131 1.88 17.67 -22.85
C PHE A 131 1.83 18.42 -24.18
N GLU A 132 1.28 19.62 -24.20
CA GLU A 132 1.24 20.45 -25.41
C GLU A 132 2.65 20.89 -25.85
N ALA A 133 3.54 21.17 -24.91
CA ALA A 133 4.94 21.44 -25.20
C ALA A 133 5.67 20.19 -25.74
N TYR A 134 5.40 19.02 -25.14
CA TYR A 134 5.91 17.73 -25.65
C TYR A 134 5.50 17.48 -27.10
N LYS A 135 4.21 17.67 -27.46
CA LYS A 135 3.71 17.51 -28.84
C LYS A 135 4.44 18.42 -29.84
N LYS A 136 4.93 19.58 -29.39
CA LYS A 136 5.64 20.58 -30.20
C LYS A 136 7.16 20.39 -30.21
N ASN A 137 7.68 19.35 -29.53
CA ASN A 137 9.11 19.18 -29.24
C ASN A 137 9.73 20.40 -28.54
N ASP A 138 8.96 21.12 -27.71
CA ASP A 138 9.40 22.26 -26.92
C ASP A 138 9.87 21.77 -25.53
N SER A 139 11.18 21.53 -25.39
CA SER A 139 11.75 21.01 -24.15
C SER A 139 11.76 22.04 -23.01
N ASP A 140 11.86 23.35 -23.33
CA ASP A 140 11.76 24.45 -22.36
C ASP A 140 10.36 24.51 -21.76
N GLY A 141 9.34 24.54 -22.63
CA GLY A 141 7.94 24.56 -22.21
C GLY A 141 7.55 23.33 -21.40
N LEU A 142 8.03 22.15 -21.80
CA LEU A 142 7.79 20.89 -21.09
C LEU A 142 8.34 20.95 -19.67
N VAL A 143 9.63 21.30 -19.53
CA VAL A 143 10.30 21.28 -18.24
C VAL A 143 9.79 22.38 -17.31
N CYS A 144 9.54 23.58 -17.82
CA CYS A 144 8.96 24.66 -17.01
C CYS A 144 7.57 24.29 -16.48
N ALA A 145 6.70 23.74 -17.33
CA ALA A 145 5.35 23.36 -16.91
C ALA A 145 5.36 22.14 -15.97
N LEU A 146 6.20 21.15 -16.24
CA LEU A 146 6.34 19.98 -15.38
C LEU A 146 6.93 20.35 -14.01
N SER A 147 7.94 21.21 -13.95
CA SER A 147 8.52 21.73 -12.70
C SER A 147 7.45 22.40 -11.83
N LYS A 148 6.61 23.26 -12.41
CA LYS A 148 5.48 23.88 -11.71
C LYS A 148 4.50 22.86 -11.14
N ALA A 149 4.15 21.83 -11.92
CA ALA A 149 3.30 20.74 -11.45
C ALA A 149 3.93 19.99 -10.27
N ILE A 150 5.23 19.63 -10.38
CA ILE A 150 5.97 18.91 -9.34
C ILE A 150 6.00 19.71 -8.03
N ARG A 151 6.30 21.01 -8.10
CA ARG A 151 6.40 21.89 -6.91
C ARG A 151 5.08 22.04 -6.14
N LEU A 152 3.95 21.95 -6.84
CA LEU A 152 2.64 22.02 -6.20
C LEU A 152 2.34 20.76 -5.38
N HIS A 153 2.73 19.59 -5.88
CA HIS A 153 2.59 18.32 -5.14
C HIS A 153 3.44 17.19 -5.76
N PRO A 154 4.69 16.98 -5.31
CA PRO A 154 5.61 16.06 -5.98
C PRO A 154 5.14 14.60 -5.91
N LYS A 155 4.41 14.25 -4.85
CA LYS A 155 3.87 12.89 -4.65
C LYS A 155 2.70 12.52 -5.56
N VAL A 156 2.08 13.49 -6.24
CA VAL A 156 0.92 13.28 -7.12
C VAL A 156 1.35 13.24 -8.58
N VAL A 157 2.45 13.92 -8.92
CA VAL A 157 2.94 13.99 -10.29
C VAL A 157 3.80 12.76 -10.58
N GLU A 158 3.18 11.75 -11.19
CA GLU A 158 3.91 10.70 -11.88
C GLU A 158 4.43 11.25 -13.21
N VAL A 159 5.75 11.38 -13.35
CA VAL A 159 6.37 11.80 -14.61
C VAL A 159 6.22 10.67 -15.63
N PRO A 160 5.50 10.86 -16.74
CA PRO A 160 5.39 9.86 -17.79
C PRO A 160 6.77 9.40 -18.28
N GLU A 161 6.93 8.09 -18.54
CA GLU A 161 8.19 7.52 -19.07
C GLU A 161 8.67 8.25 -20.33
N LEU A 162 7.73 8.74 -21.17
CA LEU A 162 8.02 9.48 -22.38
C LEU A 162 8.62 10.89 -22.16
N PHE A 163 8.46 11.49 -20.98
CA PHE A 163 9.11 12.75 -20.61
C PHE A 163 10.54 12.55 -20.12
N ILE A 164 10.87 11.38 -19.58
CA ILE A 164 12.20 11.10 -18.98
C ILE A 164 13.32 11.38 -19.97
N HIS A 165 13.18 10.92 -21.22
CA HIS A 165 14.18 11.17 -22.26
C HIS A 165 14.40 12.66 -22.54
N PHE A 166 13.33 13.46 -22.58
CA PHE A 166 13.42 14.90 -22.78
C PHE A 166 14.14 15.61 -21.63
N ILE A 167 13.82 15.21 -20.40
CA ILE A 167 14.45 15.75 -19.19
C ILE A 167 15.94 15.37 -19.17
N GLU A 168 16.29 14.14 -19.51
CA GLU A 168 17.68 13.66 -19.61
C GLU A 168 18.49 14.42 -20.66
N GLU A 169 17.96 14.60 -21.88
CA GLU A 169 18.65 15.36 -22.93
C GLU A 169 18.84 16.83 -22.54
N ARG A 170 17.82 17.43 -21.92
CA ARG A 170 17.92 18.82 -21.44
C ARG A 170 18.96 18.94 -20.32
N MET A 171 19.01 17.98 -19.40
CA MET A 171 19.98 17.97 -18.31
C MET A 171 21.43 17.99 -18.81
N LYS A 172 21.72 17.46 -20.01
CA LYS A 172 23.08 17.54 -20.60
C LYS A 172 23.51 18.97 -20.96
N THR A 173 22.56 19.84 -21.28
CA THR A 173 22.82 21.20 -21.78
C THR A 173 22.47 22.28 -20.75
N HIS A 174 21.62 21.96 -19.77
CA HIS A 174 21.08 22.88 -18.77
C HIS A 174 21.22 22.32 -17.34
N GLN A 175 22.41 21.80 -16.99
CA GLN A 175 22.70 21.31 -15.62
C GLN A 175 22.50 22.37 -14.54
N ASP A 176 22.49 23.63 -14.96
CA ASP A 176 22.45 24.81 -14.13
C ASP A 176 21.05 25.43 -14.01
N ASP A 177 20.02 24.76 -14.53
CA ASP A 177 18.63 25.21 -14.51
C ASP A 177 17.81 24.48 -13.44
N VAL A 178 17.24 25.23 -12.50
CA VAL A 178 16.54 24.66 -11.33
C VAL A 178 15.31 23.83 -11.74
N ASP A 179 14.58 24.26 -12.79
CA ASP A 179 13.39 23.55 -13.26
C ASP A 179 13.75 22.19 -13.89
N THR A 180 14.86 22.14 -14.62
CA THR A 180 15.43 20.89 -15.15
C THR A 180 15.81 19.94 -14.03
N ILE A 181 16.50 20.44 -13.00
CA ILE A 181 16.89 19.65 -11.82
C ILE A 181 15.66 19.09 -11.11
N VAL A 182 14.64 19.90 -10.87
CA VAL A 182 13.41 19.48 -10.17
C VAL A 182 12.71 18.35 -10.93
N CYS A 183 12.57 18.50 -12.24
CA CYS A 183 12.02 17.44 -13.09
C CYS A 183 12.89 16.19 -13.03
N TYR A 184 14.21 16.33 -13.08
CA TYR A 184 15.14 15.22 -13.09
C TYR A 184 15.15 14.43 -11.78
N VAL A 185 15.20 15.11 -10.63
CA VAL A 185 15.14 14.52 -9.29
C VAL A 185 13.88 13.65 -9.13
N GLN A 186 12.75 14.11 -9.68
CA GLN A 186 11.49 13.37 -9.62
C GLN A 186 11.50 12.07 -10.45
N THR A 187 12.29 11.99 -11.53
CA THR A 187 12.33 10.79 -12.39
C THR A 187 13.08 9.61 -11.77
N ASP A 188 14.14 9.85 -10.99
CA ASP A 188 14.88 8.79 -10.29
C ASP A 188 15.58 9.31 -9.02
N PRO A 189 14.81 9.53 -7.93
CA PRO A 189 15.35 10.13 -6.70
C PRO A 189 16.43 9.27 -6.01
N LYS A 190 16.51 7.96 -6.32
CA LYS A 190 17.48 7.05 -5.68
C LYS A 190 18.89 7.22 -6.23
N ARG A 191 19.04 7.78 -7.43
CA ARG A 191 20.34 7.87 -8.11
C ARG A 191 21.11 9.14 -7.80
N PHE A 192 20.48 10.13 -7.16
CA PHE A 192 21.03 11.49 -7.14
C PHE A 192 21.05 12.24 -5.79
N PRO A 193 21.33 11.62 -4.62
CA PRO A 193 21.56 12.39 -3.39
C PRO A 193 22.60 13.51 -3.56
N GLN A 194 23.69 13.23 -4.28
CA GLN A 194 24.73 14.22 -4.54
C GLN A 194 24.22 15.40 -5.38
N LEU A 195 23.45 15.13 -6.45
CA LEU A 195 22.86 16.20 -7.26
C LEU A 195 21.93 17.07 -6.43
N ILE A 196 21.12 16.48 -5.55
CA ILE A 196 20.22 17.23 -4.66
C ILE A 196 21.04 18.16 -3.76
N PHE A 197 22.12 17.66 -3.15
CA PHE A 197 23.00 18.48 -2.31
C PHE A 197 23.68 19.62 -3.08
N ASP A 198 24.25 19.31 -4.25
CA ASP A 198 24.90 20.30 -5.10
C ASP A 198 23.89 21.36 -5.58
N SER A 199 22.67 20.92 -5.92
CA SER A 199 21.58 21.79 -6.33
C SER A 199 21.07 22.66 -5.19
N GLN A 200 21.00 22.14 -3.96
CA GLN A 200 20.59 22.93 -2.80
C GLN A 200 21.64 23.97 -2.40
N GLU A 201 22.93 23.68 -2.59
CA GLU A 201 23.99 24.67 -2.41
C GLU A 201 23.84 25.81 -3.43
N LYS A 202 23.47 25.46 -4.67
CA LYS A 202 23.31 26.41 -5.77
C LYS A 202 22.00 27.21 -5.73
N PHE A 203 20.90 26.57 -5.33
CA PHE A 203 19.54 27.15 -5.27
C PHE A 203 19.03 27.11 -3.84
N PRO A 204 19.67 27.83 -2.92
CA PRO A 204 19.44 27.63 -1.51
C PRO A 204 18.05 28.16 -1.07
N ASP A 205 17.42 29.02 -1.89
CA ASP A 205 16.06 29.57 -1.70
C ASP A 205 14.95 28.74 -2.36
N ASP A 206 15.26 27.61 -2.99
CA ASP A 206 14.24 26.71 -3.55
C ASP A 206 13.66 25.80 -2.45
N GLU A 207 12.38 25.99 -2.15
CA GLU A 207 11.66 25.29 -1.09
C GLU A 207 11.55 23.77 -1.35
N TYR A 208 11.32 23.38 -2.61
CA TYR A 208 11.18 21.97 -2.98
C TYR A 208 12.52 21.23 -2.87
N LEU A 209 13.60 21.83 -3.35
CA LEU A 209 14.93 21.24 -3.19
C LEU A 209 15.32 21.12 -1.71
N ALA A 210 14.81 21.99 -0.84
CA ALA A 210 15.04 21.86 0.59
C ALA A 210 14.34 20.63 1.18
N GLU A 211 13.11 20.34 0.76
CA GLU A 211 12.39 19.12 1.14
C GLU A 211 13.08 17.86 0.60
N GLU A 212 13.51 17.87 -0.67
CA GLU A 212 14.22 16.74 -1.26
C GLU A 212 15.59 16.50 -0.60
N THR A 213 16.27 17.57 -0.19
CA THR A 213 17.52 17.49 0.59
C THR A 213 17.29 16.81 1.93
N PHE A 214 16.17 17.10 2.61
CA PHE A 214 15.79 16.39 3.82
C PHE A 214 15.66 14.88 3.56
N TYR A 215 14.91 14.47 2.53
CA TYR A 215 14.74 13.05 2.20
C TYR A 215 16.05 12.37 1.81
N ALA A 216 16.91 13.08 1.07
CA ALA A 216 18.24 12.60 0.72
C ALA A 216 19.10 12.38 1.97
N LEU A 217 19.11 13.31 2.92
CA LEU A 217 19.84 13.18 4.20
C LEU A 217 19.27 12.05 5.07
N ASP A 218 17.94 11.99 5.23
CA ASP A 218 17.28 10.96 6.05
C ASP A 218 17.60 9.55 5.53
N SER A 219 17.67 9.38 4.20
CA SER A 219 18.04 8.11 3.57
C SER A 219 19.46 7.63 3.92
N THR A 220 20.34 8.53 4.36
CA THR A 220 21.70 8.17 4.83
C THR A 220 21.72 7.61 6.25
N GLY A 221 20.62 7.74 7.00
CA GLY A 221 20.54 7.38 8.42
C GLY A 221 21.29 8.33 9.36
N ASN A 222 21.86 9.44 8.86
CA ASN A 222 22.53 10.44 9.70
C ASN A 222 21.51 11.40 10.32
N LEU A 223 20.94 10.98 11.45
CA LEU A 223 19.89 11.72 12.16
C LEU A 223 20.33 13.13 12.57
N GLU A 224 21.57 13.30 13.04
CA GLU A 224 22.09 14.59 13.51
C GLU A 224 22.21 15.61 12.36
N ALA A 225 22.79 15.19 11.23
CA ALA A 225 22.91 16.04 10.05
C ALA A 225 21.53 16.42 9.48
N THR A 226 20.63 15.44 9.41
CA THR A 226 19.24 15.66 8.95
C THR A 226 18.52 16.65 9.86
N LEU A 227 18.69 16.53 11.19
CA LEU A 227 18.04 17.39 12.18
C LEU A 227 18.55 18.84 12.08
N SER A 228 19.88 18.99 12.04
CA SER A 228 20.52 20.29 11.87
C SER A 228 20.08 20.97 10.57
N TYR A 229 19.96 20.19 9.49
CA TYR A 229 19.53 20.70 8.20
C TYR A 229 18.07 21.18 8.24
N VAL A 230 17.14 20.36 8.72
CA VAL A 230 15.72 20.73 8.73
C VAL A 230 15.44 21.92 9.65
N GLU A 231 16.18 22.09 10.76
CA GLU A 231 16.07 23.26 11.62
C GLU A 231 16.51 24.54 10.90
N ALA A 232 17.59 24.47 10.13
CA ALA A 232 18.03 25.57 9.28
C ALA A 232 17.03 25.85 8.16
N ALA A 233 16.46 24.82 7.54
CA ALA A 233 15.46 24.93 6.49
C ALA A 233 14.15 25.55 7.00
N ILE A 234 13.63 25.14 8.16
CA ILE A 234 12.45 25.75 8.80
C ILE A 234 12.68 27.24 9.08
N LYS A 235 13.88 27.61 9.56
CA LYS A 235 14.21 29.01 9.79
C LYS A 235 14.22 29.83 8.49
N ARG A 236 14.62 29.22 7.38
CA ARG A 236 14.62 29.85 6.06
C ARG A 236 13.23 29.93 5.45
N PHE A 237 12.44 28.88 5.62
CA PHE A 237 11.10 28.72 5.06
C PHE A 237 10.06 28.55 6.18
N PRO A 238 9.82 29.61 7.00
CA PRO A 238 8.97 29.48 8.20
C PRO A 238 7.50 29.18 7.88
N ASN A 239 7.07 29.41 6.63
CA ASN A 239 5.72 29.10 6.17
C ASN A 239 5.60 27.72 5.52
N ASN A 240 6.70 26.99 5.37
CA ASN A 240 6.67 25.63 4.84
C ASN A 240 6.18 24.67 5.94
N LEU A 241 4.89 24.34 5.87
CA LEU A 241 4.26 23.42 6.82
C LEU A 241 4.80 21.98 6.66
N HIS A 242 5.25 21.57 5.48
CA HIS A 242 5.77 20.23 5.26
C HIS A 242 7.10 20.02 5.99
N LEU A 243 8.02 20.99 5.98
CA LEU A 243 9.25 20.96 6.77
C LEU A 243 8.97 20.87 8.28
N LEU A 244 7.93 21.55 8.78
CA LEU A 244 7.49 21.42 10.18
C LEU A 244 7.02 19.98 10.49
N ALA A 245 6.20 19.39 9.61
CA ALA A 245 5.74 18.02 9.76
C ALA A 245 6.91 17.02 9.71
N LEU A 246 7.85 17.19 8.79
CA LEU A 246 9.06 16.36 8.66
C LEU A 246 9.96 16.46 9.90
N ARG A 247 10.16 17.66 10.45
CA ARG A 247 10.91 17.84 11.70
C ARG A 247 10.24 17.13 12.88
N ALA A 248 8.90 17.11 12.91
CA ALA A 248 8.18 16.44 13.97
C ALA A 248 8.35 14.91 13.90
N THR A 249 8.52 14.33 12.70
CA THR A 249 8.70 12.87 12.53
C THR A 249 10.07 12.38 12.97
N MET A 250 11.07 13.25 13.10
CA MET A 250 12.45 12.88 13.45
C MET A 250 12.66 12.47 14.91
N LYS A 251 11.84 13.00 15.83
CA LYS A 251 11.91 12.69 17.27
C LYS A 251 10.54 12.26 17.77
N PRO A 252 10.00 11.14 17.26
CA PRO A 252 8.65 10.72 17.58
C PRO A 252 8.54 10.51 19.10
N GLY A 253 7.45 11.02 19.65
CA GLY A 253 7.13 10.89 21.07
C GLY A 253 7.90 11.78 22.03
N THR A 254 8.46 12.88 21.53
CA THR A 254 8.92 13.97 22.39
C THR A 254 7.83 15.04 22.55
N LYS A 255 7.85 15.78 23.66
CA LYS A 255 6.97 16.96 23.85
C LYS A 255 7.15 17.97 22.71
N GLU A 256 8.38 18.18 22.27
CA GLU A 256 8.73 19.05 21.14
C GLU A 256 8.06 18.59 19.84
N SER A 257 8.11 17.29 19.52
CA SER A 257 7.43 16.73 18.34
C SER A 257 5.92 16.96 18.40
N MET A 258 5.29 16.79 19.57
CA MET A 258 3.87 17.07 19.76
C MET A 258 3.53 18.55 19.58
N GLU A 259 4.37 19.46 20.06
CA GLU A 259 4.19 20.91 19.85
C GLU A 259 4.28 21.26 18.36
N LEU A 260 5.21 20.66 17.61
CA LEU A 260 5.34 20.85 16.17
C LEU A 260 4.16 20.26 15.39
N LEU A 261 3.68 19.06 15.72
CA LEU A 261 2.50 18.46 15.07
C LEU A 261 1.25 19.29 15.33
N ASN A 262 1.06 19.80 16.55
CA ASN A 262 -0.06 20.68 16.86
C ASN A 262 0.05 22.04 16.17
N ALA A 263 1.26 22.60 16.05
CA ALA A 263 1.49 23.81 15.28
C ALA A 263 1.16 23.60 13.78
N PHE A 264 1.57 22.45 13.22
CA PHE A 264 1.19 22.07 11.86
C PHE A 264 -0.34 21.96 11.71
N LEU A 265 -1.01 21.19 12.58
CA LEU A 265 -2.46 20.98 12.53
C LEU A 265 -3.26 22.28 12.70
N ALA A 266 -2.72 23.26 13.43
CA ALA A 266 -3.35 24.57 13.60
C ALA A 266 -3.21 25.47 12.36
N ALA A 267 -2.16 25.28 11.55
CA ALA A 267 -1.86 26.11 10.39
C ALA A 267 -2.29 25.48 9.06
N ALA A 268 -2.32 24.16 8.97
CA ALA A 268 -2.63 23.43 7.74
C ALA A 268 -4.13 23.53 7.38
N PRO A 269 -4.46 23.65 6.08
CA PRO A 269 -5.83 23.44 5.61
C PRO A 269 -6.38 22.08 6.08
N ALA A 270 -7.67 22.01 6.40
CA ALA A 270 -8.28 20.77 6.89
C ALA A 270 -8.19 19.60 5.89
N ASP A 271 -8.08 19.93 4.61
CA ASP A 271 -7.93 19.01 3.47
C ASP A 271 -6.47 18.82 3.04
N ASP A 272 -5.48 19.30 3.80
CA ASP A 272 -4.07 19.05 3.53
C ASP A 272 -3.76 17.55 3.69
N PRO A 273 -3.03 16.94 2.73
CA PRO A 273 -2.78 15.50 2.72
C PRO A 273 -1.95 15.00 3.91
N ASN A 274 -1.18 15.88 4.57
CA ASN A 274 -0.36 15.51 5.73
C ASN A 274 -1.12 15.62 7.07
N VAL A 275 -2.34 16.18 7.10
CA VAL A 275 -3.14 16.29 8.34
C VAL A 275 -3.48 14.91 8.92
N PRO A 276 -4.00 13.92 8.15
CA PRO A 276 -4.22 12.57 8.67
C PRO A 276 -2.92 11.90 9.16
N MET A 277 -1.79 12.14 8.48
CA MET A 277 -0.48 11.63 8.88
C MET A 277 -0.05 12.17 10.25
N CYS A 278 -0.25 13.46 10.50
CA CYS A 278 0.10 14.09 11.77
C CYS A 278 -0.70 13.49 12.93
N TYR A 279 -2.02 13.31 12.75
CA TYR A 279 -2.83 12.60 13.74
C TYR A 279 -2.37 11.16 13.96
N HIS A 280 -1.96 10.44 12.90
CA HIS A 280 -1.38 9.10 13.04
C HIS A 280 -0.19 9.09 14.00
N ILE A 281 0.76 10.02 13.84
CA ILE A 281 1.95 10.12 14.69
C ILE A 281 1.56 10.47 16.14
N ILE A 282 0.61 11.39 16.31
CA ILE A 282 0.07 11.76 17.64
C ILE A 282 -0.58 10.54 18.33
N LEU A 283 -1.36 9.74 17.60
CA LEU A 283 -2.03 8.56 18.15
C LEU A 283 -1.02 7.49 18.60
N GLU A 284 0.08 7.32 17.88
CA GLU A 284 1.17 6.43 18.30
C GLU A 284 1.79 6.91 19.61
N TYR A 285 2.04 8.21 19.72
CA TYR A 285 2.56 8.80 20.94
C TYR A 285 1.60 8.62 22.12
N CYS A 286 0.32 8.94 21.94
CA CYS A 286 -0.69 8.80 22.99
C CYS A 286 -0.79 7.33 23.44
N GLY A 287 -0.76 6.38 22.49
CA GLY A 287 -0.75 4.95 22.79
C GLY A 287 0.49 4.50 23.57
N PHE A 288 1.67 5.01 23.19
CA PHE A 288 2.94 4.71 23.86
C PHE A 288 2.99 5.27 25.29
N MET A 289 2.50 6.49 25.49
CA MET A 289 2.45 7.15 26.81
C MET A 289 1.28 6.68 27.69
N GLU A 290 0.46 5.75 27.20
CA GLU A 290 -0.82 5.35 27.81
C GLU A 290 -1.77 6.53 28.10
N ASP A 291 -1.68 7.61 27.31
CA ASP A 291 -2.55 8.79 27.40
C ASP A 291 -3.84 8.56 26.61
N TRP A 292 -4.68 7.67 27.14
CA TRP A 292 -5.89 7.23 26.44
C TRP A 292 -6.97 8.30 26.33
N LYS A 293 -6.92 9.33 27.18
CA LYS A 293 -7.82 10.49 27.06
C LYS A 293 -7.52 11.24 25.76
N ASN A 294 -6.28 11.68 25.61
CA ASN A 294 -5.88 12.39 24.40
C ASN A 294 -5.94 11.48 23.18
N PHE A 295 -5.65 10.17 23.32
CA PHE A 295 -5.82 9.20 22.25
C PHE A 295 -7.23 9.23 21.66
N VAL A 296 -8.27 9.20 22.50
CA VAL A 296 -9.67 9.21 22.06
C VAL A 296 -10.01 10.52 21.34
N GLU A 297 -9.63 11.65 21.92
CA GLU A 297 -9.86 12.98 21.33
C GLU A 297 -9.17 13.14 19.96
N TYR A 298 -7.89 12.78 19.86
CA TYR A 298 -7.15 12.83 18.60
C TYR A 298 -7.65 11.81 17.58
N TYR A 299 -8.19 10.68 18.01
CA TYR A 299 -8.73 9.67 17.10
C TYR A 299 -10.02 10.14 16.43
N GLU A 300 -10.87 10.84 17.16
CA GLU A 300 -12.08 11.45 16.59
C GLU A 300 -11.72 12.57 15.61
N ALA A 301 -10.74 13.41 15.97
CA ALA A 301 -10.22 14.44 15.09
C ALA A 301 -9.59 13.84 13.82
N PHE A 302 -8.86 12.73 13.94
CA PHE A 302 -8.34 11.95 12.82
C PHE A 302 -9.45 11.49 11.87
N LEU A 303 -10.57 10.96 12.39
CA LEU A 303 -11.69 10.53 11.56
C LEU A 303 -12.35 11.70 10.80
N VAL A 304 -12.40 12.89 11.40
CA VAL A 304 -12.88 14.10 10.74
C VAL A 304 -11.91 14.53 9.63
N ALA A 305 -10.61 14.54 9.91
CA ALA A 305 -9.58 14.87 8.94
C ALA A 305 -9.58 13.90 7.74
N GLU A 306 -9.72 12.60 7.99
CA GLU A 306 -9.77 11.58 6.93
C GLU A 306 -10.99 11.77 6.02
N ARG A 307 -12.16 12.06 6.60
CA ARG A 307 -13.37 12.36 5.80
C ARG A 307 -13.28 13.67 5.01
N SER A 308 -12.37 14.56 5.40
CA SER A 308 -12.15 15.84 4.72
C SER A 308 -11.18 15.71 3.54
N GLN A 309 -10.50 14.57 3.40
CA GLN A 309 -9.66 14.27 2.23
C GLN A 309 -10.53 13.98 1.01
N LEU A 310 -10.13 14.45 -0.18
CA LEU A 310 -10.87 14.10 -1.39
C LEU A 310 -10.62 12.62 -1.74
N PRO A 311 -11.65 11.87 -2.19
CA PRO A 311 -11.53 10.44 -2.53
C PRO A 311 -10.46 10.10 -3.58
N CYS A 312 -10.10 11.08 -4.41
CA CYS A 312 -9.11 11.00 -5.48
C CYS A 312 -7.67 11.12 -5.02
N PHE A 313 -7.45 11.69 -3.84
CA PHE A 313 -6.26 11.33 -3.10
C PHE A 313 -6.62 9.93 -2.64
N GLU A 314 -6.23 8.91 -3.43
CA GLU A 314 -6.20 7.55 -2.92
C GLU A 314 -5.60 7.71 -1.54
N ALA A 315 -6.46 7.57 -0.50
CA ALA A 315 -6.09 7.91 0.86
C ALA A 315 -4.75 7.27 1.00
N TYR A 316 -3.70 8.09 1.14
CA TYR A 316 -2.33 7.63 1.16
C TYR A 316 -2.41 6.34 1.96
N PRO A 317 -1.87 5.20 1.51
CA PRO A 317 -2.06 3.95 2.21
C PRO A 317 -1.24 3.98 3.51
N TYR A 318 -1.35 5.06 4.32
CA TYR A 318 -1.42 5.15 5.75
C TYR A 318 -2.00 3.86 6.27
N MET A 319 -1.08 2.89 6.32
CA MET A 319 -1.02 1.81 7.26
C MET A 319 -2.43 1.31 7.58
N SER A 320 -3.11 0.70 6.60
CA SER A 320 -4.36 0.00 6.89
C SER A 320 -4.15 -0.91 8.11
N GLY A 321 -2.94 -1.46 8.30
CA GLY A 321 -2.52 -2.08 9.56
C GLY A 321 -2.59 -1.20 10.82
N ARG A 322 -1.96 0.00 10.85
CA ARG A 322 -1.90 0.88 12.03
C ARG A 322 -3.25 1.54 12.34
N LYS A 323 -4.01 1.98 11.33
CA LYS A 323 -5.37 2.51 11.53
C LYS A 323 -6.24 1.50 12.29
N ARG A 324 -6.16 0.22 11.93
CA ARG A 324 -6.89 -0.87 12.61
C ARG A 324 -6.47 -1.03 14.08
N LEU A 325 -5.19 -0.82 14.40
CA LEU A 325 -4.73 -0.81 15.79
C LEU A 325 -5.36 0.36 16.54
N PHE A 326 -5.45 1.54 15.91
CA PHE A 326 -6.06 2.70 16.53
C PHE A 326 -7.56 2.56 16.71
N GLU A 327 -8.28 2.04 15.72
CA GLU A 327 -9.71 1.71 15.83
C GLU A 327 -9.97 0.77 17.01
N ARG A 328 -9.15 -0.28 17.16
CA ARG A 328 -9.26 -1.21 18.29
C ARG A 328 -9.03 -0.50 19.62
N SER A 329 -7.98 0.31 19.72
CA SER A 329 -7.66 1.08 20.93
C SER A 329 -8.78 2.08 21.27
N TYR A 330 -9.26 2.83 20.28
CA TYR A 330 -10.38 3.77 20.46
C TYR A 330 -11.63 3.07 20.98
N MET A 331 -12.01 1.93 20.38
CA MET A 331 -13.19 1.16 20.82
C MET A 331 -13.05 0.60 22.24
N LEU A 332 -11.82 0.34 22.70
CA LEU A 332 -11.57 -0.09 24.08
C LEU A 332 -11.70 1.05 25.09
N TRP A 333 -11.36 2.27 24.70
CA TRP A 333 -11.13 3.39 25.62
C TRP A 333 -12.16 4.52 25.56
N LYS A 334 -12.92 4.67 24.47
CA LYS A 334 -13.87 5.78 24.28
C LYS A 334 -14.90 5.94 25.41
N ASP A 335 -15.36 4.84 26.00
CA ASP A 335 -16.39 4.85 27.07
C ASP A 335 -15.78 4.83 28.49
N LYS A 336 -14.44 4.89 28.63
CA LYS A 336 -13.72 4.70 29.90
C LYS A 336 -12.60 5.70 30.14
N VAL A 337 -12.73 6.90 29.59
CA VAL A 337 -11.79 8.00 29.84
C VAL A 337 -11.82 8.37 31.33
N GLY A 338 -10.93 7.77 32.14
CA GLY A 338 -10.81 8.07 33.58
C GLY A 338 -10.47 6.87 34.48
N ASP A 339 -10.94 5.65 34.15
CA ASP A 339 -10.74 4.47 35.00
C ASP A 339 -10.17 3.28 34.21
N ARG A 340 -9.00 2.78 34.63
CA ARG A 340 -8.38 1.58 34.03
C ARG A 340 -9.21 0.34 34.40
N PRO A 341 -9.87 -0.35 33.45
CA PRO A 341 -10.59 -1.57 33.77
C PRO A 341 -9.66 -2.65 34.33
N PRO A 342 -10.15 -3.53 35.23
CA PRO A 342 -9.42 -4.72 35.63
C PRO A 342 -8.99 -5.55 34.42
N LYS A 343 -7.82 -6.18 34.48
CA LYS A 343 -7.23 -6.97 33.37
C LYS A 343 -8.16 -8.06 32.84
N SER A 344 -8.97 -8.69 33.70
CA SER A 344 -9.97 -9.69 33.30
C SER A 344 -11.08 -9.11 32.43
N GLU A 345 -11.64 -7.96 32.84
CA GLU A 345 -12.66 -7.23 32.08
C GLU A 345 -12.08 -6.75 30.74
N ARG A 346 -10.81 -6.33 30.73
CA ARG A 346 -10.07 -5.95 29.51
C ARG A 346 -10.01 -7.09 28.51
N ASN A 347 -9.58 -8.28 28.92
CA ASN A 347 -9.47 -9.44 28.02
C ASN A 347 -10.83 -9.86 27.43
N GLN A 348 -11.88 -9.86 28.26
CA GLN A 348 -13.23 -10.19 27.79
C GLN A 348 -13.75 -9.16 26.79
N ARG A 349 -13.58 -7.86 27.09
CA ARG A 349 -13.95 -6.77 26.18
C ARG A 349 -13.15 -6.80 24.90
N GLU A 350 -11.85 -7.05 24.97
CA GLU A 350 -10.99 -7.19 23.79
C GLU A 350 -11.49 -8.31 22.89
N SER A 351 -11.90 -9.45 23.44
CA SER A 351 -12.51 -10.54 22.66
C SER A 351 -13.82 -10.10 21.99
N THR A 352 -14.72 -9.45 22.74
CA THR A 352 -16.00 -8.95 22.20
C THR A 352 -15.80 -7.89 21.11
N ILE A 353 -14.95 -6.90 21.36
CA ILE A 353 -14.62 -5.83 20.42
C ILE A 353 -13.97 -6.43 19.18
N LEU A 354 -12.97 -7.31 19.34
CA LEU A 354 -12.31 -7.98 18.22
C LEU A 354 -13.30 -8.78 17.38
N SER A 355 -14.28 -9.44 18.01
CA SER A 355 -15.35 -10.13 17.28
C SER A 355 -16.22 -9.14 16.48
N SER A 356 -16.68 -8.04 17.09
CA SER A 356 -17.53 -7.04 16.42
C SER A 356 -16.78 -6.35 15.27
N TYR A 357 -15.52 -6.01 15.51
CA TYR A 357 -14.61 -5.39 14.56
C TYR A 357 -14.32 -6.33 13.38
N ARG A 358 -14.05 -7.62 13.64
CA ARG A 358 -13.87 -8.62 12.57
C ARG A 358 -15.09 -8.69 11.65
N LEU A 359 -16.28 -8.58 12.22
CA LEU A 359 -17.54 -8.66 11.49
C LEU A 359 -17.81 -7.41 10.65
N GLU A 360 -17.47 -6.24 11.17
CA GLU A 360 -17.61 -4.99 10.42
C GLU A 360 -16.56 -4.90 9.31
N ARG A 361 -15.31 -5.26 9.61
CA ARG A 361 -14.24 -5.32 8.61
C ARG A 361 -14.61 -6.23 7.45
N ARG A 362 -15.19 -7.41 7.67
CA ARG A 362 -15.62 -8.29 6.57
C ARG A 362 -16.61 -7.63 5.60
N LYS A 363 -17.37 -6.62 6.05
CA LYS A 363 -18.31 -5.86 5.22
C LYS A 363 -17.66 -4.68 4.51
N THR A 364 -16.61 -4.09 5.08
CA THR A 364 -16.02 -2.82 4.60
C THR A 364 -14.67 -2.99 3.92
N ASP A 365 -13.97 -4.11 4.13
CA ASP A 365 -12.63 -4.38 3.60
C ASP A 365 -12.65 -4.47 2.06
N LEU A 366 -12.08 -3.45 1.41
CA LEU A 366 -12.10 -3.29 -0.05
C LEU A 366 -11.36 -4.42 -0.77
N GLU A 367 -10.26 -4.91 -0.19
CA GLU A 367 -9.47 -5.97 -0.79
C GLU A 367 -10.23 -7.31 -0.76
N ARG A 368 -10.90 -7.59 0.37
CA ARG A 368 -11.85 -8.71 0.47
C ARG A 368 -12.96 -8.61 -0.56
N LYS A 369 -13.60 -7.43 -0.71
CA LYS A 369 -14.66 -7.22 -1.72
C LYS A 369 -14.13 -7.46 -3.13
N ARG A 370 -12.99 -6.85 -3.47
CA ARG A 370 -12.34 -6.98 -4.78
C ARG A 370 -12.06 -8.44 -5.12
N LEU A 371 -11.52 -9.19 -4.16
CA LEU A 371 -11.18 -10.60 -4.34
C LEU A 371 -12.42 -11.49 -4.51
N ILE A 372 -13.51 -11.21 -3.80
CA ILE A 372 -14.82 -11.88 -3.96
C ILE A 372 -15.40 -11.58 -5.35
N ILE A 373 -15.47 -10.31 -5.75
CA ILE A 373 -16.00 -9.91 -7.06
C ILE A 373 -15.21 -10.58 -8.19
N GLN A 374 -13.87 -10.55 -8.10
CA GLN A 374 -13.00 -11.22 -9.06
C GLN A 374 -13.24 -12.74 -9.10
N ASN A 375 -13.39 -13.38 -7.93
CA ASN A 375 -13.67 -14.81 -7.85
C ASN A 375 -15.00 -15.18 -8.52
N ARG A 376 -16.03 -14.36 -8.34
CA ARG A 376 -17.35 -14.56 -8.92
C ARG A 376 -17.37 -14.36 -10.42
N GLN A 377 -16.61 -13.39 -10.93
CA GLN A 377 -16.42 -13.23 -12.37
C GLN A 377 -15.75 -14.46 -12.96
N ASN A 378 -14.65 -14.93 -12.37
CA ASN A 378 -13.98 -16.14 -12.82
C ASN A 378 -14.90 -17.38 -12.77
N LEU A 379 -15.76 -17.47 -11.73
CA LEU A 379 -16.76 -18.52 -11.60
C LEU A 379 -17.77 -18.50 -12.75
N ILE A 380 -18.27 -17.33 -13.12
CA ILE A 380 -19.19 -17.15 -14.27
C ILE A 380 -18.48 -17.56 -15.54
N ASP A 381 -17.29 -17.01 -15.79
CA ASP A 381 -16.54 -17.30 -17.00
C ASP A 381 -16.30 -18.81 -17.14
N HIS A 382 -15.99 -19.45 -16.01
CA HIS A 382 -15.86 -20.90 -15.94
C HIS A 382 -17.19 -21.59 -16.28
N LEU A 383 -18.28 -21.30 -15.56
CA LEU A 383 -19.56 -21.98 -15.74
C LEU A 383 -20.19 -21.78 -17.13
N GLU A 384 -19.94 -20.64 -17.77
CA GLU A 384 -20.38 -20.33 -19.12
C GLU A 384 -19.43 -20.90 -20.19
N GLY A 385 -18.26 -21.39 -19.80
CA GLY A 385 -17.25 -21.89 -20.74
C GLY A 385 -16.62 -20.79 -21.60
N THR A 386 -16.72 -19.53 -21.16
CA THR A 386 -16.17 -18.35 -21.85
C THR A 386 -14.73 -18.08 -21.47
N VAL A 387 -14.14 -18.86 -20.53
CA VAL A 387 -12.70 -18.81 -20.24
C VAL A 387 -11.95 -19.11 -21.54
N LYS A 388 -11.46 -18.06 -22.18
CA LYS A 388 -10.45 -18.20 -23.21
C LYS A 388 -9.25 -18.84 -22.52
N PRO A 389 -8.71 -19.98 -22.99
CA PRO A 389 -7.46 -20.49 -22.46
C PRO A 389 -6.47 -19.32 -22.55
N ASP A 390 -6.08 -18.81 -21.40
CA ASP A 390 -5.14 -17.71 -21.36
C ASP A 390 -3.96 -18.13 -22.23
N ILE A 391 -3.62 -17.29 -23.21
CA ILE A 391 -2.54 -17.57 -24.17
C ILE A 391 -1.21 -17.85 -23.43
N PHE A 392 -1.16 -17.53 -22.13
CA PHE A 392 -0.08 -17.78 -21.17
C PHE A 392 -0.03 -19.18 -20.53
N SER A 393 -1.02 -20.05 -20.71
CA SER A 393 -0.98 -21.40 -20.12
C SER A 393 0.22 -22.24 -20.61
N GLY A 394 0.74 -21.94 -21.82
CA GLY A 394 1.95 -22.55 -22.36
C GLY A 394 3.27 -22.08 -21.72
N PHE A 395 3.31 -20.90 -21.09
CA PHE A 395 4.55 -20.29 -20.55
C PHE A 395 4.71 -20.43 -19.03
N LEU A 396 3.70 -20.99 -18.35
CA LEU A 396 3.61 -21.06 -16.88
C LEU A 396 3.92 -22.44 -16.28
N PHE A 397 4.48 -23.38 -17.04
CA PHE A 397 4.96 -24.66 -16.51
C PHE A 397 6.31 -24.50 -15.79
N GLY A 398 6.34 -23.62 -14.79
CA GLY A 398 7.44 -23.52 -13.84
C GLY A 398 7.63 -24.84 -13.09
N VAL A 399 8.88 -25.04 -12.66
CA VAL A 399 9.39 -26.19 -11.90
C VAL A 399 8.36 -26.71 -10.90
N THR A 400 7.98 -27.98 -11.03
CA THR A 400 7.22 -28.67 -9.99
C THR A 400 8.13 -28.79 -8.77
N HIS A 401 7.88 -27.98 -7.74
CA HIS A 401 8.56 -28.17 -6.46
C HIS A 401 8.08 -29.49 -5.86
N THR A 402 8.98 -30.45 -5.72
CA THR A 402 8.70 -31.68 -4.98
C THR A 402 8.52 -31.34 -3.52
N ILE A 403 7.29 -31.33 -3.03
CA ILE A 403 6.99 -31.12 -1.61
C ILE A 403 7.22 -32.44 -0.89
N ASN A 404 8.27 -32.51 -0.08
CA ASN A 404 8.51 -33.66 0.78
C ASN A 404 7.33 -33.83 1.76
N PRO A 405 6.88 -35.06 2.05
CA PRO A 405 5.85 -35.29 3.05
C PRO A 405 6.31 -34.72 4.41
N PRO A 406 5.38 -34.16 5.21
CA PRO A 406 5.72 -33.59 6.51
C PRO A 406 6.34 -34.65 7.41
N LYS A 407 7.45 -34.31 8.07
CA LYS A 407 7.98 -35.10 9.19
C LYS A 407 6.99 -35.02 10.37
N PRO A 408 6.93 -36.03 11.26
CA PRO A 408 5.98 -36.10 12.37
C PRO A 408 6.20 -35.07 13.51
N SER A 409 6.90 -33.97 13.24
CA SER A 409 7.10 -32.87 14.20
C SER A 409 5.80 -32.08 14.43
N PRO A 410 5.59 -31.50 15.62
CA PRO A 410 4.49 -30.57 15.85
C PRO A 410 4.60 -29.39 14.87
N LEU A 411 3.53 -29.14 14.11
CA LEU A 411 3.49 -28.07 13.11
C LEU A 411 3.42 -26.71 13.79
N GLN A 412 4.27 -25.78 13.37
CA GLN A 412 4.24 -24.41 13.88
C GLN A 412 3.18 -23.59 13.10
N THR A 413 2.40 -22.77 13.81
CA THR A 413 1.38 -21.93 13.16
C THR A 413 2.03 -20.85 12.30
N ILE A 414 1.41 -20.51 11.17
CA ILE A 414 1.83 -19.41 10.29
C ILE A 414 0.61 -18.66 9.75
N THR A 415 0.75 -17.35 9.59
CA THR A 415 -0.25 -16.44 8.98
C THR A 415 0.31 -15.81 7.71
N LEU A 416 -0.54 -15.13 6.92
CA LEU A 416 -0.08 -14.45 5.70
C LEU A 416 0.95 -13.36 5.99
N LYS A 417 0.86 -12.69 7.15
CA LYS A 417 1.83 -11.67 7.58
C LYS A 417 3.23 -12.22 7.87
N ASN A 418 3.33 -13.51 8.20
CA ASN A 418 4.61 -14.14 8.47
C ASN A 418 5.31 -14.61 7.19
N MET A 419 4.66 -14.47 6.03
CA MET A 419 5.20 -14.87 4.74
C MET A 419 5.85 -13.68 4.04
N ASP A 420 7.04 -13.86 3.48
CA ASP A 420 7.66 -12.86 2.63
C ASP A 420 6.88 -12.75 1.30
N PRO A 421 6.24 -11.60 1.00
CA PRO A 421 5.50 -11.42 -0.25
C PRO A 421 6.41 -11.44 -1.49
N ASN A 422 7.73 -11.38 -1.32
CA ASN A 422 8.71 -11.38 -2.40
C ASN A 422 9.30 -12.75 -2.71
N GLU A 423 9.08 -13.75 -1.86
CA GLU A 423 9.63 -15.09 -2.02
C GLU A 423 8.60 -16.07 -2.61
N ASP A 424 9.05 -16.90 -3.53
CA ASP A 424 8.34 -18.08 -4.01
C ASP A 424 8.77 -19.29 -3.16
N LYS A 425 8.03 -19.59 -2.08
CA LYS A 425 8.53 -20.44 -0.98
C LYS A 425 7.48 -21.36 -0.34
N VAL A 426 7.86 -22.62 -0.16
CA VAL A 426 7.11 -23.60 0.64
C VAL A 426 7.50 -23.47 2.11
N TYR A 427 6.52 -23.20 2.97
CA TYR A 427 6.74 -23.08 4.42
C TYR A 427 6.61 -24.45 5.08
N ASN A 428 7.67 -25.26 5.02
CA ASN A 428 7.70 -26.60 5.58
C ASN A 428 7.50 -26.61 7.11
N GLU A 429 6.85 -27.68 7.60
CA GLU A 429 6.54 -27.90 9.03
C GLU A 429 5.68 -26.78 9.63
N ARG A 430 4.88 -26.13 8.78
CA ARG A 430 3.93 -25.09 9.17
C ARG A 430 2.48 -25.51 8.93
N ILE A 431 1.59 -24.92 9.71
CA ILE A 431 0.14 -25.03 9.56
C ILE A 431 -0.48 -23.64 9.54
N MET A 432 -1.33 -23.38 8.55
CA MET A 432 -2.10 -22.14 8.47
C MET A 432 -3.57 -22.47 8.70
N GLU A 433 -4.19 -21.75 9.64
CA GLU A 433 -5.64 -21.73 9.79
C GLU A 433 -6.22 -20.64 8.88
N ALA A 434 -7.20 -21.03 8.07
CA ALA A 434 -7.88 -20.10 7.17
C ALA A 434 -9.37 -20.42 7.06
N ARG A 435 -10.14 -19.48 6.52
CA ARG A 435 -11.57 -19.62 6.25
C ARG A 435 -11.86 -19.31 4.80
N ILE A 436 -12.67 -20.14 4.15
CA ILE A 436 -13.15 -19.87 2.79
C ILE A 436 -14.08 -18.65 2.83
N ILE A 437 -13.86 -17.65 1.96
CA ILE A 437 -14.69 -16.43 1.95
C ILE A 437 -15.70 -16.37 0.80
N ASP A 438 -15.58 -17.23 -0.22
CA ASP A 438 -16.51 -17.28 -1.35
C ASP A 438 -16.52 -18.67 -2.02
N TRP A 439 -17.36 -18.86 -3.03
CA TRP A 439 -17.53 -20.14 -3.72
C TRP A 439 -16.24 -20.64 -4.38
N ALA A 440 -15.88 -21.89 -4.11
CA ALA A 440 -14.82 -22.59 -4.81
C ALA A 440 -15.31 -23.09 -6.18
N TYR A 441 -14.39 -23.17 -7.14
CA TYR A 441 -14.65 -23.81 -8.43
C TYR A 441 -13.46 -24.63 -8.92
N PHE A 442 -13.77 -25.54 -9.83
CA PHE A 442 -12.79 -26.46 -10.39
C PHE A 442 -12.33 -25.96 -11.75
N ASP A 443 -11.03 -25.77 -11.94
CA ASP A 443 -10.43 -25.33 -13.20
C ASP A 443 -9.83 -26.50 -13.98
N TYR A 444 -10.44 -26.83 -15.12
CA TYR A 444 -9.97 -27.86 -16.05
C TYR A 444 -8.80 -27.41 -16.94
N ILE A 445 -8.62 -26.10 -17.11
CA ILE A 445 -7.57 -25.55 -17.99
C ILE A 445 -6.22 -25.64 -17.27
N ILE A 446 -6.21 -25.40 -15.96
CA ILE A 446 -5.01 -25.37 -15.14
C ILE A 446 -4.90 -26.67 -14.31
N LYS A 447 -4.56 -27.79 -14.96
CA LYS A 447 -4.11 -29.06 -14.31
C LYS A 447 -5.01 -29.56 -13.17
N PHE A 448 -6.33 -29.62 -13.36
CA PHE A 448 -7.26 -30.16 -12.36
C PHE A 448 -7.11 -29.45 -10.99
N CYS A 449 -7.24 -28.13 -10.99
CA CYS A 449 -7.03 -27.29 -9.82
C CYS A 449 -8.36 -26.83 -9.23
N VAL A 450 -8.49 -26.84 -7.91
CA VAL A 450 -9.56 -26.13 -7.20
C VAL A 450 -9.08 -24.72 -6.90
N GLN A 451 -9.82 -23.71 -7.34
CA GLN A 451 -9.57 -22.32 -7.00
C GLN A 451 -10.60 -21.85 -5.97
N LEU A 452 -10.09 -21.22 -4.91
CA LEU A 452 -10.92 -20.59 -3.88
C LEU A 452 -10.24 -19.33 -3.33
N LYS A 453 -10.96 -18.59 -2.50
CA LYS A 453 -10.45 -17.43 -1.77
C LYS A 453 -10.53 -17.72 -0.28
N ILE A 454 -9.47 -17.41 0.44
CA ILE A 454 -9.37 -17.66 1.87
C ILE A 454 -9.02 -16.38 2.64
N GLU A 455 -9.33 -16.39 3.92
CA GLU A 455 -9.04 -15.36 4.91
C GLU A 455 -8.39 -16.02 6.13
N ASP A 456 -7.24 -15.50 6.58
CA ASP A 456 -6.55 -16.02 7.77
C ASP A 456 -7.08 -15.41 9.08
N GLU A 457 -6.46 -15.72 10.23
CA GLU A 457 -6.88 -15.20 11.54
C GLU A 457 -6.71 -13.67 11.72
N ASN A 458 -5.87 -13.05 10.88
CA ASN A 458 -5.65 -11.61 10.81
C ASN A 458 -6.66 -10.92 9.87
N LEU A 459 -7.58 -11.70 9.28
CA LEU A 459 -8.49 -11.32 8.21
C LEU A 459 -7.79 -10.85 6.93
N ASP A 460 -6.55 -11.25 6.72
CA ASP A 460 -5.86 -10.98 5.47
C ASP A 460 -6.33 -12.03 4.46
N VAL A 461 -6.63 -11.56 3.25
CA VAL A 461 -7.27 -12.37 2.20
C VAL A 461 -6.29 -12.71 1.10
N VAL A 462 -6.41 -13.90 0.54
CA VAL A 462 -5.53 -14.35 -0.53
C VAL A 462 -6.24 -15.37 -1.43
N ARG A 463 -5.79 -15.48 -2.67
CA ARG A 463 -6.15 -16.58 -3.55
C ARG A 463 -5.53 -17.88 -3.02
N PHE A 464 -6.28 -18.96 -3.07
CA PHE A 464 -5.82 -20.29 -2.66
C PHE A 464 -6.15 -21.34 -3.71
N GLU A 465 -5.18 -22.20 -3.99
CA GLU A 465 -5.24 -23.18 -5.07
C GLU A 465 -4.83 -24.57 -4.58
N ILE A 466 -5.66 -25.56 -4.90
CA ILE A 466 -5.41 -26.97 -4.61
C ILE A 466 -5.20 -27.69 -5.94
N TYR A 467 -3.96 -28.03 -6.24
CA TYR A 467 -3.59 -28.75 -7.45
C TYR A 467 -3.83 -30.26 -7.30
N ASN A 468 -3.85 -30.98 -8.42
CA ASN A 468 -3.99 -32.44 -8.47
C ASN A 468 -5.25 -32.93 -7.73
N TRP A 469 -6.36 -32.22 -7.88
CA TRP A 469 -7.63 -32.69 -7.35
C TRP A 469 -8.10 -33.94 -8.10
N PRO A 470 -8.61 -34.97 -7.39
CA PRO A 470 -9.06 -36.21 -8.02
C PRO A 470 -10.30 -35.96 -8.90
N SER A 471 -10.05 -35.77 -10.19
CA SER A 471 -11.05 -35.52 -11.23
C SER A 471 -11.74 -36.81 -11.64
N THR A 472 -13.05 -36.73 -11.89
CA THR A 472 -13.83 -37.82 -12.52
C THR A 472 -13.79 -37.76 -14.04
N GLY A 473 -13.26 -36.68 -14.61
CA GLY A 473 -13.34 -36.38 -16.04
C GLY A 473 -14.67 -35.74 -16.46
N ASP A 474 -15.72 -35.77 -15.62
CA ASP A 474 -16.96 -35.06 -15.86
C ASP A 474 -16.98 -33.68 -15.16
N ARG A 475 -16.99 -32.64 -16.00
CA ARG A 475 -16.96 -31.23 -15.58
C ARG A 475 -17.99 -30.87 -14.54
N LYS A 476 -19.23 -31.27 -14.77
CA LYS A 476 -20.36 -30.91 -13.90
C LYS A 476 -20.23 -31.64 -12.56
N THR A 477 -19.84 -32.90 -12.58
CA THR A 477 -19.69 -33.72 -11.38
C THR A 477 -18.57 -33.21 -10.47
N ASP A 478 -17.39 -32.87 -11.00
CA ASP A 478 -16.31 -32.38 -10.14
C ASP A 478 -16.60 -30.98 -9.59
N CYS A 479 -17.20 -30.09 -10.39
CA CYS A 479 -17.66 -28.78 -9.90
C CYS A 479 -18.63 -28.93 -8.71
N ARG A 480 -19.60 -29.86 -8.80
CA ARG A 480 -20.53 -30.13 -7.70
C ARG A 480 -19.81 -30.67 -6.47
N LYS A 481 -18.87 -31.62 -6.64
CA LYS A 481 -18.08 -32.16 -5.53
C LYS A 481 -17.29 -31.07 -4.83
N VAL A 482 -16.60 -30.23 -5.60
CA VAL A 482 -15.83 -29.10 -5.09
C VAL A 482 -16.71 -28.14 -4.30
N MET A 483 -17.85 -27.70 -4.84
CA MET A 483 -18.75 -26.78 -4.15
C MET A 483 -19.43 -27.39 -2.92
N LYS A 484 -19.63 -28.72 -2.91
CA LYS A 484 -20.17 -29.42 -1.75
C LYS A 484 -19.16 -29.46 -0.61
N VAL A 485 -17.89 -29.67 -0.92
CA VAL A 485 -16.78 -29.80 0.04
C VAL A 485 -16.29 -28.44 0.53
N PHE A 486 -16.10 -27.47 -0.38
CA PHE A 486 -15.52 -26.16 -0.10
C PHE A 486 -16.59 -25.09 -0.07
N ARG A 487 -17.35 -25.05 1.02
CA ARG A 487 -18.39 -24.05 1.23
C ARG A 487 -17.82 -22.74 1.78
N PRO A 488 -18.42 -21.59 1.46
CA PRO A 488 -18.14 -20.35 2.14
C PRO A 488 -18.24 -20.52 3.67
N ASN A 489 -17.34 -19.87 4.37
CA ASN A 489 -17.09 -19.96 5.81
C ASN A 489 -16.53 -21.28 6.35
N THR A 490 -16.25 -22.27 5.51
CA THR A 490 -15.58 -23.50 5.98
C THR A 490 -14.17 -23.18 6.47
N LYS A 491 -13.81 -23.73 7.63
CA LYS A 491 -12.48 -23.60 8.22
C LYS A 491 -11.55 -24.66 7.63
N LEU A 492 -10.35 -24.21 7.28
CA LEU A 492 -9.30 -25.00 6.65
C LEU A 492 -8.06 -24.98 7.53
N LEU A 493 -7.40 -26.12 7.64
CA LEU A 493 -6.04 -26.24 8.14
C LEU A 493 -5.14 -26.64 6.98
N ILE A 494 -4.30 -25.71 6.53
CA ILE A 494 -3.43 -25.83 5.37
C ILE A 494 -2.03 -26.20 5.86
N ILE A 495 -1.56 -27.38 5.50
CA ILE A 495 -0.27 -27.94 5.91
C ILE A 495 0.78 -27.61 4.86
N ASN A 496 1.93 -27.09 5.28
CA ASN A 496 3.02 -26.66 4.41
C ASN A 496 2.55 -25.72 3.29
N PRO A 497 1.91 -24.58 3.62
CA PRO A 497 1.40 -23.67 2.61
C PRO A 497 2.53 -23.20 1.69
N TYR A 498 2.28 -23.24 0.38
CA TYR A 498 3.21 -22.74 -0.62
C TYR A 498 2.81 -21.33 -1.04
N HIS A 499 3.56 -20.33 -0.61
CA HIS A 499 3.41 -18.96 -1.10
C HIS A 499 4.04 -18.81 -2.49
N ARG A 500 3.20 -18.55 -3.49
CA ARG A 500 3.60 -18.37 -4.89
C ARG A 500 3.59 -16.89 -5.25
N LYS A 501 4.72 -16.41 -5.78
CA LYS A 501 4.84 -15.11 -6.44
C LYS A 501 4.86 -15.30 -7.96
N PRO A 502 3.74 -15.12 -8.67
CA PRO A 502 3.75 -15.24 -10.11
C PRO A 502 4.57 -14.09 -10.74
N LYS A 503 5.10 -14.29 -11.95
CA LYS A 503 5.77 -13.22 -12.71
C LYS A 503 4.82 -12.05 -13.01
N ILE A 504 3.54 -12.36 -13.18
CA ILE A 504 2.47 -11.42 -13.47
C ILE A 504 1.27 -11.83 -12.59
N GLY A 505 0.73 -10.88 -11.83
CA GLY A 505 -0.47 -11.09 -11.02
C GLY A 505 -0.20 -11.07 -9.52
N GLN A 506 -1.22 -11.46 -8.76
CA GLN A 506 -1.22 -11.42 -7.30
C GLN A 506 -0.65 -12.71 -6.71
N ASN A 507 -0.01 -12.56 -5.56
CA ASN A 507 0.45 -13.69 -4.76
C ASN A 507 -0.71 -14.61 -4.38
N PHE A 508 -0.42 -15.89 -4.25
CA PHE A 508 -1.41 -16.89 -3.86
C PHE A 508 -0.80 -18.01 -3.03
N ILE A 509 -1.64 -18.69 -2.26
CA ILE A 509 -1.27 -19.92 -1.58
C ILE A 509 -1.61 -21.09 -2.49
N ARG A 510 -0.69 -22.05 -2.57
CA ARG A 510 -0.84 -23.29 -3.34
C ARG A 510 -0.61 -24.49 -2.43
N VAL A 511 -1.27 -25.60 -2.74
CA VAL A 511 -0.95 -26.93 -2.20
C VAL A 511 -1.06 -28.01 -3.28
N GLU A 512 -0.26 -29.07 -3.15
CA GLU A 512 -0.23 -30.20 -4.07
C GLU A 512 -1.17 -31.33 -3.62
N GLY A 513 -2.47 -31.05 -3.67
CA GLY A 513 -3.53 -32.03 -3.40
C GLY A 513 -4.12 -31.97 -1.99
N LEU A 514 -5.21 -32.72 -1.83
CA LEU A 514 -6.06 -32.71 -0.63
C LEU A 514 -5.37 -33.16 0.65
N LYS A 515 -4.31 -33.98 0.56
CA LYS A 515 -3.58 -34.47 1.75
C LYS A 515 -2.95 -33.35 2.59
N TYR A 516 -2.77 -32.17 2.00
CA TYR A 516 -2.24 -30.98 2.68
C TYR A 516 -3.34 -30.04 3.21
N VAL A 517 -4.61 -30.42 3.10
CA VAL A 517 -5.74 -29.60 3.55
C VAL A 517 -6.63 -30.46 4.44
N LYS A 518 -6.73 -30.10 5.72
CA LYS A 518 -7.78 -30.65 6.59
C LYS A 518 -8.95 -29.67 6.58
N ILE A 519 -10.13 -30.20 6.33
CA ILE A 519 -11.37 -29.45 6.31
C ILE A 519 -12.04 -29.70 7.66
N ASP A 520 -12.35 -28.62 8.36
CA ASP A 520 -13.12 -28.69 9.60
C ASP A 520 -14.62 -28.64 9.24
N ASP A 521 -15.23 -29.83 9.23
CA ASP A 521 -16.65 -30.02 8.90
C ASP A 521 -17.59 -29.68 10.08
N SER A 522 -17.09 -29.09 11.17
CA SER A 522 -17.95 -28.63 12.26
C SER A 522 -18.92 -27.55 11.76
N MET A 523 -20.16 -28.00 11.52
CA MET A 523 -21.35 -27.33 10.99
C MET A 523 -21.20 -25.85 10.56
N VAL A 524 -21.07 -25.65 9.23
CA VAL A 524 -21.06 -24.33 8.57
C VAL A 524 -22.40 -24.00 7.89
N ASP A 525 -23.39 -24.90 7.94
CA ASP A 525 -24.61 -24.85 7.11
C ASP A 525 -25.48 -23.61 7.31
N LYS A 526 -25.16 -22.77 8.30
CA LYS A 526 -25.91 -21.59 8.69
C LYS A 526 -25.01 -20.39 8.99
N MET A 527 -23.90 -20.22 8.27
CA MET A 527 -23.07 -19.02 8.39
C MET A 527 -23.43 -17.97 7.35
N CYS A 528 -23.41 -16.70 7.75
CA CYS A 528 -23.63 -15.59 6.84
C CYS A 528 -22.53 -15.54 5.77
N HIS A 529 -22.89 -15.55 4.49
CA HIS A 529 -21.96 -15.50 3.36
C HIS A 529 -21.07 -14.24 3.37
N VAL A 530 -21.60 -13.14 3.89
CA VAL A 530 -20.89 -11.85 3.90
C VAL A 530 -19.94 -11.72 5.07
N CYS A 531 -20.45 -11.83 6.30
CA CYS A 531 -19.69 -11.51 7.51
C CYS A 531 -19.27 -12.74 8.32
N GLY A 532 -19.72 -13.95 7.97
CA GLY A 532 -19.41 -15.17 8.70
C GLY A 532 -19.92 -15.18 10.14
N LYS A 533 -20.98 -14.43 10.48
CA LYS A 533 -21.72 -14.68 11.73
C LYS A 533 -22.51 -15.97 11.58
N GLU A 534 -22.62 -16.73 12.66
CA GLU A 534 -23.70 -17.70 12.78
C GLU A 534 -25.04 -16.99 12.62
N ALA A 535 -25.90 -17.62 11.85
CA ALA A 535 -27.31 -17.34 11.77
C ALA A 535 -27.96 -17.04 13.11
N ALA A 536 -28.74 -15.96 13.18
CA ALA A 536 -29.84 -15.91 14.15
C ALA A 536 -30.85 -17.04 13.86
N LYS A 537 -31.73 -17.36 14.82
CA LYS A 537 -32.72 -18.45 14.71
C LYS A 537 -33.55 -18.44 13.40
N THR A 538 -33.72 -17.28 12.77
CA THR A 538 -34.39 -17.12 11.47
C THR A 538 -33.44 -16.48 10.45
N LEU A 539 -32.77 -17.30 9.64
CA LEU A 539 -31.95 -16.82 8.52
C LEU A 539 -32.82 -16.32 7.38
N SER A 540 -32.43 -15.18 6.81
CA SER A 540 -32.74 -14.89 5.42
C SER A 540 -31.77 -15.66 4.54
N TYR A 541 -32.27 -16.57 3.71
CA TYR A 541 -31.51 -17.15 2.59
C TYR A 541 -31.88 -16.42 1.30
N CYS A 542 -31.02 -16.48 0.28
CA CYS A 542 -31.37 -16.03 -1.05
C CYS A 542 -32.54 -16.89 -1.57
N SER A 543 -33.74 -16.31 -1.72
CA SER A 543 -34.96 -17.04 -2.09
C SER A 543 -34.84 -17.79 -3.42
N ARG A 544 -33.96 -17.31 -4.31
CA ARG A 544 -33.67 -17.91 -5.60
C ARG A 544 -32.71 -19.09 -5.50
N CYS A 545 -31.44 -18.86 -5.17
CA CYS A 545 -30.45 -19.94 -5.19
C CYS A 545 -30.51 -20.87 -3.97
N LYS A 546 -31.04 -20.41 -2.84
CA LYS A 546 -31.11 -21.12 -1.54
C LYS A 546 -29.76 -21.60 -0.99
N MET A 547 -28.64 -21.22 -1.62
CA MET A 547 -27.28 -21.60 -1.21
C MET A 547 -26.60 -20.54 -0.34
N ALA A 548 -26.97 -19.26 -0.47
CA ALA A 548 -26.39 -18.18 0.32
C ALA A 548 -27.31 -17.81 1.49
N PHE A 549 -26.73 -17.81 2.70
CA PHE A 549 -27.38 -17.44 3.94
C PHE A 549 -26.89 -16.07 4.43
N TYR A 550 -27.77 -15.31 5.07
CA TYR A 550 -27.47 -13.98 5.57
C TYR A 550 -28.00 -13.81 7.00
N CYS A 551 -27.18 -13.21 7.88
CA CYS A 551 -27.59 -12.90 9.24
C CYS A 551 -28.55 -11.69 9.32
N SER A 552 -28.67 -10.90 8.25
CA SER A 552 -29.52 -9.71 8.18
C SER A 552 -29.81 -9.29 6.74
N LYS A 553 -30.79 -8.39 6.56
CA LYS A 553 -31.14 -7.80 5.24
C LYS A 553 -30.01 -6.94 4.68
N GLU A 554 -29.24 -6.28 5.54
CA GLU A 554 -28.09 -5.46 5.14
C GLU A 554 -27.01 -6.34 4.50
N CYS A 555 -26.68 -7.49 5.11
CA CYS A 555 -25.76 -8.45 4.52
C CYS A 555 -26.28 -9.01 3.18
N GLN A 556 -27.58 -9.29 3.06
CA GLN A 556 -28.16 -9.71 1.78
C GLN A 556 -28.02 -8.64 0.70
N LYS A 557 -28.35 -7.38 1.02
CA LYS A 557 -28.23 -6.25 0.09
C LYS A 557 -26.77 -6.03 -0.33
N LEU A 558 -25.85 -6.10 0.62
CA LEU A 558 -24.41 -5.97 0.39
C LEU A 558 -23.90 -7.07 -0.55
N ASP A 559 -24.26 -8.34 -0.30
CA ASP A 559 -23.87 -9.44 -1.19
C ASP A 559 -24.43 -9.27 -2.60
N TRP A 560 -25.69 -8.85 -2.69
CA TRP A 560 -26.41 -8.69 -3.95
C TRP A 560 -25.87 -7.56 -4.82
N LEU A 561 -25.68 -6.37 -4.24
CA LEU A 561 -25.34 -5.15 -4.97
C LEU A 561 -23.83 -4.96 -5.11
N GLU A 562 -23.06 -5.14 -4.03
CA GLU A 562 -21.64 -4.77 -4.02
C GLU A 562 -20.73 -5.97 -4.25
N LEU A 563 -21.08 -7.16 -3.75
CA LEU A 563 -20.28 -8.37 -3.97
C LEU A 563 -20.68 -9.10 -5.25
N ASN A 564 -21.60 -8.57 -6.05
CA ASN A 564 -22.04 -9.16 -7.31
C ASN A 564 -22.66 -10.58 -7.17
N HIS A 565 -23.45 -10.84 -6.12
CA HIS A 565 -24.15 -12.14 -6.01
C HIS A 565 -25.17 -12.31 -7.14
N LYS A 566 -25.77 -11.21 -7.62
CA LYS A 566 -26.80 -11.22 -8.66
C LYS A 566 -26.35 -11.98 -9.92
N SER A 567 -25.08 -11.84 -10.30
CA SER A 567 -24.52 -12.46 -11.51
C SER A 567 -24.32 -13.98 -11.35
N ILE A 568 -23.88 -14.45 -10.18
CA ILE A 568 -23.71 -15.88 -9.90
C ILE A 568 -25.01 -16.60 -9.49
N CYS A 569 -26.03 -15.85 -9.02
CA CYS A 569 -27.21 -16.42 -8.37
C CYS A 569 -27.93 -17.48 -9.21
N LYS A 570 -28.11 -17.24 -10.51
CA LYS A 570 -28.77 -18.19 -11.43
C LYS A 570 -27.97 -19.48 -11.57
N HIS A 571 -26.64 -19.38 -11.57
CA HIS A 571 -25.80 -20.57 -11.67
C HIS A 571 -25.83 -21.38 -10.38
N LEU A 572 -25.80 -20.71 -9.22
CA LEU A 572 -25.95 -21.36 -7.93
C LEU A 572 -27.29 -22.07 -7.80
N GLU A 573 -28.39 -21.46 -8.25
CA GLU A 573 -29.72 -22.09 -8.32
C GLU A 573 -29.68 -23.41 -9.10
N ASN A 574 -29.09 -23.40 -10.29
CA ASN A 574 -28.94 -24.62 -11.10
C ASN A 574 -28.12 -25.71 -10.38
N ILE A 575 -27.09 -25.31 -9.63
CA ILE A 575 -26.23 -26.24 -8.87
C ILE A 575 -26.98 -26.80 -7.67
N ALA A 576 -27.77 -25.97 -6.97
CA ALA A 576 -28.58 -26.38 -5.83
C ALA A 576 -29.62 -27.44 -6.19
N HIS A 577 -30.24 -27.35 -7.38
CA HIS A 577 -31.16 -28.37 -7.88
C HIS A 577 -30.52 -29.73 -8.16
N LEU A 578 -29.19 -29.78 -8.21
CA LEU A 578 -28.42 -30.99 -8.50
C LEU A 578 -27.75 -31.58 -7.24
N MET A 579 -27.89 -30.91 -6.09
CA MET A 579 -27.43 -31.37 -4.77
C MET A 579 -28.60 -31.99 -4.01
#